data_AF-A0A661VVA8-F1
#
_entry.id   AF-A0A661VVA8-F1
#
_cell.length_a   1.000
_cell.length_b   1.000
_cell.length_c   1.000
_cell.angle_alpha   90.00
_cell.angle_beta   90.00
_cell.angle_gamma   90.00
#
_symmetry.space_group_name_H-M   'P 1'
#
loop_
_entity.id
_entity.type
_entity.pdbx_description
1 polymer ?
#
loop_
_entity_poly.entity_id
_entity_poly.type
_entity_poly.pdbx_seq_one_letter_code
_entity_poly.pdbx_strand_id
1 'polypeptide(L)'
;MSGSPAPSRITLYALPDIPDVQAGDDVAQLILEALKRAGLALQAGDVLVVTQKIVSKAEGRAVDLTTVTPSRPAAELAQATGKDPRLVEVILRESRGVIRQRAGVLIMETRHGWLCANAGVDRSNIAGPAGEVALPLPVDPDASARRIRAALQTASGAEIAIVVSDTHGRPWRLGAVNLAIGVAGMRPLSDLRGQVDRSGYTLRSTTIARADELAAAAGLLSGQAAEGLPVVLIRGADYPRGEGRAVELQRPPEKDLFR
;
A
#
# COMPACT_ATOMS: atom_id res chain seq x y z
N MET A 1 8.64 29.31 -15.09
CA MET A 1 7.96 28.53 -16.16
C MET A 1 6.63 28.08 -15.60
N SER A 2 5.57 28.30 -16.37
CA SER A 2 4.15 28.26 -15.99
C SER A 2 3.74 26.94 -15.34
N GLY A 3 3.44 26.97 -14.04
CA GLY A 3 2.72 25.89 -13.39
C GLY A 3 1.32 25.84 -13.98
N SER A 4 0.93 24.69 -14.54
CA SER A 4 -0.47 24.46 -14.89
C SER A 4 -1.36 24.80 -13.69
N PRO A 5 -2.54 25.43 -13.90
CA PRO A 5 -3.43 25.76 -12.80
C PRO A 5 -3.73 24.49 -12.00
N ALA A 6 -3.69 24.61 -10.67
CA ALA A 6 -4.01 23.51 -9.78
C ALA A 6 -5.37 22.90 -10.16
N PRO A 7 -5.52 21.57 -10.15
CA PRO A 7 -6.76 20.94 -10.56
C PRO A 7 -7.92 21.45 -9.70
N SER A 8 -8.98 21.97 -10.34
CA SER A 8 -10.19 22.42 -9.64
C SER A 8 -11.10 21.26 -9.22
N ARG A 9 -10.81 20.03 -9.68
CA ARG A 9 -11.59 18.82 -9.40
C ARG A 9 -10.72 17.57 -9.47
N ILE A 10 -10.92 16.67 -8.51
CA ILE A 10 -10.42 15.29 -8.52
C ILE A 10 -11.64 14.37 -8.48
N THR A 11 -11.61 13.25 -9.21
CA THR A 11 -12.69 12.25 -9.21
C THR A 11 -12.14 10.86 -8.94
N LEU A 12 -12.84 10.10 -8.10
CA LEU A 12 -12.44 8.76 -7.69
C LEU A 12 -13.51 7.76 -8.14
N TYR A 13 -13.09 6.66 -8.76
CA TYR A 13 -13.94 5.58 -9.24
C TYR A 13 -13.45 4.27 -8.63
N ALA A 14 -14.28 3.62 -7.83
CA ALA A 14 -14.02 2.25 -7.41
C ALA A 14 -14.30 1.31 -8.59
N LEU A 15 -13.38 0.42 -8.91
CA LEU A 15 -13.56 -0.52 -10.01
C LEU A 15 -14.40 -1.71 -9.53
N PRO A 16 -15.53 -2.03 -10.19
CA PRO A 16 -16.46 -3.04 -9.74
C PRO A 16 -16.05 -4.45 -10.18
N ASP A 17 -16.60 -5.43 -9.47
CA ASP A 17 -16.61 -6.85 -9.83
C ASP A 17 -15.22 -7.45 -10.10
N ILE A 18 -14.19 -7.01 -9.38
CA ILE A 18 -12.91 -7.72 -9.37
C ILE A 18 -13.11 -8.99 -8.54
N PRO A 19 -12.84 -10.19 -9.09
CA PRO A 19 -13.09 -11.45 -8.39
C PRO A 19 -12.13 -11.64 -7.22
N ASP A 20 -12.40 -12.65 -6.39
CA ASP A 20 -11.46 -13.11 -5.38
C ASP A 20 -10.19 -13.67 -6.03
N VAL A 21 -9.14 -12.85 -6.02
CA VAL A 21 -7.85 -13.15 -6.67
C VAL A 21 -7.19 -14.38 -6.05
N GLN A 22 -6.71 -15.26 -6.92
CA GLN A 22 -5.99 -16.49 -6.59
C GLN A 22 -4.51 -16.38 -6.96
N ALA A 23 -3.70 -17.32 -6.45
CA ALA A 23 -2.28 -17.39 -6.81
C ALA A 23 -2.11 -17.65 -8.31
N GLY A 24 -1.31 -16.81 -8.96
CA GLY A 24 -1.05 -16.85 -10.40
C GLY A 24 -1.94 -15.98 -11.27
N ASP A 25 -3.00 -15.37 -10.71
CA ASP A 25 -3.87 -14.47 -11.47
C ASP A 25 -3.13 -13.21 -11.97
N ASP A 26 -3.48 -12.74 -13.17
CA ASP A 26 -2.95 -11.50 -13.73
C ASP A 26 -3.77 -10.30 -13.23
N VAL A 27 -3.24 -9.61 -12.21
CA VAL A 27 -3.85 -8.40 -11.63
C VAL A 27 -4.09 -7.31 -12.67
N ALA A 28 -3.20 -7.14 -13.66
CA ALA A 28 -3.39 -6.11 -14.68
C ALA A 28 -4.55 -6.46 -15.60
N GLN A 29 -4.67 -7.72 -16.00
CA GLN A 29 -5.82 -8.20 -16.77
C GLN A 29 -7.14 -7.99 -16.01
N LEU A 30 -7.18 -8.36 -14.72
CA LEU A 30 -8.36 -8.15 -13.88
C LEU A 30 -8.77 -6.67 -13.80
N ILE A 31 -7.79 -5.76 -13.71
CA ILE A 31 -8.03 -4.30 -13.74
C ILE A 31 -8.59 -3.85 -15.09
N LEU A 32 -8.06 -4.32 -16.21
CA LEU A 32 -8.56 -3.98 -17.55
C LEU A 32 -10.01 -4.42 -17.73
N GLU A 33 -10.35 -5.61 -17.26
CA GLU A 33 -11.73 -6.12 -17.31
C GLU A 33 -12.68 -5.29 -16.43
N ALA A 34 -12.23 -4.89 -15.23
CA ALA A 34 -13.00 -4.05 -14.33
C ALA A 34 -13.21 -2.63 -14.89
N LEU A 35 -12.19 -2.05 -15.52
CA LEU A 35 -12.29 -0.78 -16.25
C LEU A 35 -13.34 -0.88 -17.38
N LYS A 36 -13.30 -1.96 -18.16
CA LYS A 36 -14.27 -2.21 -19.24
C LYS A 36 -15.70 -2.31 -18.69
N ARG A 37 -15.93 -3.05 -17.60
CA ARG A 37 -17.24 -3.16 -16.94
C ARG A 37 -17.74 -1.80 -16.43
N ALA A 38 -16.85 -0.99 -15.87
CA ALA A 38 -17.17 0.35 -15.41
C ALA A 38 -17.40 1.37 -16.53
N GLY A 39 -17.15 1.02 -17.80
CA GLY A 39 -17.20 1.96 -18.93
C GLY A 39 -16.12 3.04 -18.84
N LEU A 40 -14.98 2.74 -18.21
CA LEU A 40 -13.87 3.67 -17.99
C LEU A 40 -12.70 3.31 -18.90
N ALA A 41 -12.17 4.31 -19.60
CA ALA A 41 -10.88 4.23 -20.28
C ALA A 41 -9.83 5.00 -19.48
N LEU A 42 -8.60 4.48 -19.40
CA LEU A 42 -7.49 5.17 -18.75
C LEU A 42 -7.06 6.39 -19.55
N GLN A 43 -6.68 7.44 -18.83
CA GLN A 43 -6.24 8.73 -19.38
C GLN A 43 -4.86 9.09 -18.83
N ALA A 44 -4.13 9.91 -19.58
CA ALA A 44 -2.83 10.40 -19.12
C ALA A 44 -2.98 11.17 -17.80
N GLY A 45 -2.17 10.82 -16.80
CA GLY A 45 -2.25 11.37 -15.45
C GLY A 45 -3.19 10.65 -14.51
N ASP A 46 -3.92 9.63 -14.95
CA ASP A 46 -4.68 8.78 -14.02
C ASP A 46 -3.74 8.06 -13.03
N VAL A 47 -4.25 7.80 -11.83
CA VAL A 47 -3.59 6.98 -10.81
C VAL A 47 -4.51 5.83 -10.45
N LEU A 48 -4.02 4.59 -10.49
CA LEU A 48 -4.71 3.45 -9.90
C LEU A 48 -4.10 3.14 -8.54
N VAL A 49 -4.92 3.18 -7.50
CA VAL A 49 -4.57 2.66 -6.18
C VAL A 49 -5.07 1.23 -6.07
N VAL A 50 -4.16 0.29 -5.85
CA VAL A 50 -4.37 -1.16 -5.81
C VAL A 50 -4.08 -1.63 -4.39
N THR A 51 -5.05 -2.26 -3.73
CA THR A 51 -4.80 -2.80 -2.38
C THR A 51 -3.77 -3.92 -2.44
N GLN A 52 -2.89 -4.01 -1.45
CA GLN A 52 -1.84 -5.02 -1.42
C GLN A 52 -2.41 -6.45 -1.44
N LYS A 53 -3.61 -6.67 -0.89
CA LYS A 53 -4.21 -8.00 -0.75
C LYS A 53 -4.30 -8.74 -2.08
N ILE A 54 -4.80 -8.09 -3.13
CA ILE A 54 -4.92 -8.74 -4.44
C ILE A 54 -3.56 -8.98 -5.10
N VAL A 55 -2.58 -8.10 -4.83
CA VAL A 55 -1.19 -8.29 -5.29
C VAL A 55 -0.55 -9.47 -4.59
N SER A 56 -0.64 -9.54 -3.25
CA SER A 56 -0.10 -10.63 -2.44
C SER A 56 -0.75 -11.97 -2.75
N LYS A 57 -2.08 -12.01 -2.99
CA LYS A 57 -2.78 -13.22 -3.43
C LYS A 57 -2.27 -13.69 -4.79
N ALA A 58 -2.23 -12.82 -5.79
CA ALA A 58 -1.70 -13.13 -7.12
C ALA A 58 -0.25 -13.63 -7.09
N GLU A 59 0.58 -13.06 -6.22
CA GLU A 59 1.98 -13.46 -6.03
C GLU A 59 2.16 -14.72 -5.15
N GLY A 60 1.08 -15.39 -4.75
CA GLY A 60 1.14 -16.63 -3.98
C GLY A 60 1.72 -16.45 -2.59
N ARG A 61 1.54 -15.27 -1.97
CA ARG A 61 2.13 -14.95 -0.65
C ARG A 61 1.42 -15.65 0.50
N ALA A 62 0.23 -16.20 0.30
CA ALA A 62 -0.56 -16.84 1.35
C ALA A 62 0.20 -17.97 2.05
N VAL A 63 0.16 -17.99 3.38
CA VAL A 63 0.80 -18.99 4.23
C VAL A 63 -0.25 -19.69 5.07
N ASP A 64 -0.34 -21.01 4.95
CA ASP A 64 -1.14 -21.85 5.83
C ASP A 64 -0.45 -22.00 7.18
N LEU A 65 -1.02 -21.40 8.23
CA LEU A 65 -0.46 -21.42 9.58
C LEU A 65 -0.46 -22.82 10.19
N THR A 66 -1.30 -23.76 9.73
CA THR A 66 -1.28 -25.15 10.21
C THR A 66 0.05 -25.85 9.89
N THR A 67 0.73 -25.40 8.83
CA THR A 67 2.02 -25.92 8.38
C THR A 67 3.21 -25.23 9.05
N VAL A 68 2.99 -24.20 9.86
CA VAL A 68 4.05 -23.39 10.47
C VAL A 68 4.44 -23.94 11.82
N THR A 69 5.69 -24.36 11.96
CA THR A 69 6.31 -24.67 13.27
C THR A 69 6.91 -23.40 13.87
N PRO A 70 6.43 -22.91 15.03
CA PRO A 70 6.99 -21.73 15.67
C PRO A 70 8.41 -21.96 16.19
N SER A 71 9.30 -21.00 15.93
CA SER A 71 10.61 -20.96 16.58
C SER A 71 10.50 -20.55 18.05
N ARG A 72 11.57 -20.78 18.83
CA ARG A 72 11.65 -20.31 20.23
C ARG A 72 11.42 -18.79 20.35
N PRO A 73 12.08 -17.92 19.55
CA PRO A 73 11.79 -16.48 19.58
C PRO A 73 10.32 -16.15 19.27
N ALA A 74 9.69 -16.87 18.34
CA ALA A 74 8.28 -16.68 18.03
C ALA A 74 7.37 -17.05 19.21
N ALA A 75 7.66 -18.15 19.91
CA ALA A 75 6.91 -18.57 21.08
C ALA A 75 7.02 -17.56 22.25
N GLU A 76 8.23 -17.06 22.53
CA GLU A 76 8.46 -16.05 23.57
C GLU A 76 7.70 -14.74 23.26
N LEU A 77 7.76 -14.28 22.01
CA LEU A 77 7.08 -13.07 21.55
C LEU A 77 5.55 -13.24 21.52
N ALA A 78 5.07 -14.42 21.14
CA ALA A 78 3.67 -14.78 21.18
C ALA A 78 3.11 -14.75 22.60
N GLN A 79 3.86 -15.27 23.58
CA GLN A 79 3.48 -15.19 24.99
C GLN A 79 3.40 -13.74 25.47
N ALA A 80 4.39 -12.90 25.14
CA ALA A 80 4.42 -11.50 25.54
C ALA A 80 3.30 -10.65 24.90
N THR A 81 2.82 -11.05 23.72
CA THR A 81 1.81 -10.31 22.95
C THR A 81 0.42 -10.93 22.97
N GLY A 82 0.26 -12.14 23.51
CA GLY A 82 -1.00 -12.89 23.49
C GLY A 82 -1.45 -13.29 22.08
N LYS A 83 -0.52 -13.50 21.15
CA LYS A 83 -0.80 -13.84 19.74
C LYS A 83 -0.56 -15.33 19.49
N ASP A 84 -1.08 -15.83 18.37
CA ASP A 84 -0.77 -17.18 17.89
C ASP A 84 0.73 -17.29 17.54
N PRO A 85 1.49 -18.22 18.13
CA PRO A 85 2.93 -18.37 17.86
C PRO A 85 3.25 -18.70 16.41
N ARG A 86 2.33 -19.35 15.67
CA ARG A 86 2.48 -19.65 14.24
C ARG A 86 2.37 -18.37 13.41
N LEU A 87 1.45 -17.49 13.77
CA LEU A 87 1.34 -16.17 13.16
C LEU A 87 2.59 -15.33 13.46
N VAL A 88 3.03 -15.32 14.72
CA VAL A 88 4.23 -14.57 15.14
C VAL A 88 5.47 -15.07 14.40
N GLU A 89 5.58 -16.36 14.16
CA GLU A 89 6.65 -16.94 13.32
C GLU A 89 6.62 -16.38 11.90
N VAL A 90 5.45 -16.30 11.24
CA VAL A 90 5.32 -15.66 9.91
C VAL A 90 5.70 -14.17 9.98
N ILE A 91 5.23 -13.45 11.00
CA ILE A 91 5.56 -12.03 11.22
C ILE A 91 7.08 -11.85 11.33
N LEU A 92 7.76 -12.68 12.13
CA LEU A 92 9.20 -12.62 12.30
C LEU A 92 9.96 -12.90 11.00
N ARG A 93 9.51 -13.89 10.21
CA ARG A 93 10.10 -14.18 8.89
C ARG A 93 10.04 -12.94 7.99
N GLU A 94 8.97 -12.17 8.03
CA GLU A 94 8.75 -10.97 7.21
C GLU A 94 9.34 -9.68 7.79
N SER A 95 10.11 -9.78 8.88
CA SER A 95 10.63 -8.64 9.63
C SER A 95 12.15 -8.59 9.69
N ARG A 96 12.69 -7.38 9.88
CA ARG A 96 14.07 -7.13 10.29
C ARG A 96 14.23 -7.11 11.82
N GLY A 97 13.17 -6.76 12.53
CA GLY A 97 13.18 -6.73 13.99
C GLY A 97 11.90 -6.20 14.61
N VAL A 98 11.80 -6.39 15.92
CA VAL A 98 10.73 -5.84 16.75
C VAL A 98 11.05 -4.38 17.07
N ILE A 99 10.09 -3.48 16.85
CA ILE A 99 10.19 -2.07 17.22
C ILE A 99 9.58 -1.83 18.60
N ARG A 100 8.33 -2.28 18.81
CA ARG A 100 7.65 -2.20 20.11
C ARG A 100 6.71 -3.39 20.26
N GLN A 101 6.57 -3.88 21.49
CA GLN A 101 5.66 -4.97 21.82
C GLN A 101 4.96 -4.74 23.16
N ARG A 102 3.73 -5.21 23.27
CA ARG A 102 2.96 -5.40 24.51
C ARG A 102 1.79 -6.34 24.24
N ALA A 103 1.01 -6.69 25.26
CA ALA A 103 -0.22 -7.46 25.06
C ALA A 103 -1.09 -6.86 23.94
N GLY A 104 -1.46 -7.69 22.96
CA GLY A 104 -2.24 -7.35 21.76
C GLY A 104 -1.46 -6.64 20.64
N VAL A 105 -0.32 -6.01 20.92
CA VAL A 105 0.38 -5.11 20.00
C VAL A 105 1.78 -5.64 19.68
N LEU A 106 2.07 -5.77 18.39
CA LEU A 106 3.38 -6.10 17.88
C LEU A 106 3.72 -5.19 16.71
N ILE A 107 4.63 -4.23 16.91
CA ILE A 107 5.11 -3.32 15.88
C ILE A 107 6.46 -3.80 15.40
N MET A 108 6.58 -3.99 14.10
CA MET A 108 7.74 -4.58 13.44
C MET A 108 8.32 -3.61 12.42
N GLU A 109 9.62 -3.72 12.16
CA GLU A 109 10.19 -3.26 10.90
C GLU A 109 10.10 -4.40 9.88
N THR A 110 9.36 -4.19 8.80
CA THR A 110 9.27 -5.15 7.70
C THR A 110 10.60 -5.31 6.96
N ARG A 111 10.75 -6.37 6.16
CA ARG A 111 11.89 -6.51 5.22
C ARG A 111 12.06 -5.33 4.26
N HIS A 112 10.99 -4.63 3.94
CA HIS A 112 10.99 -3.42 3.12
C HIS A 112 11.53 -2.20 3.86
N GLY A 113 11.39 -2.16 5.20
CA GLY A 113 11.74 -1.03 6.06
C GLY A 113 10.56 -0.30 6.68
N TRP A 114 9.31 -0.68 6.34
CA TRP A 114 8.10 -0.10 6.93
C TRP A 114 7.99 -0.44 8.42
N LEU A 115 7.59 0.55 9.22
CA LEU A 115 7.28 0.36 10.64
C LEU A 115 5.77 0.22 10.81
N CYS A 116 5.28 -1.00 10.99
CA CYS A 116 3.84 -1.27 11.04
C CYS A 116 3.49 -2.44 11.96
N ALA A 117 2.20 -2.57 12.27
CA ALA A 117 1.70 -3.66 13.08
C ALA A 117 1.87 -5.00 12.33
N ASN A 118 2.32 -6.03 13.06
CA ASN A 118 2.47 -7.40 12.55
C ASN A 118 3.26 -7.51 11.23
N ALA A 119 4.17 -6.57 10.95
CA ALA A 119 4.90 -6.50 9.68
C ALA A 119 4.02 -6.44 8.42
N GLY A 120 2.78 -5.95 8.53
CA GLY A 120 1.82 -5.93 7.43
C GLY A 120 1.26 -7.31 7.07
N VAL A 121 1.54 -8.34 7.87
CA VAL A 121 0.93 -9.67 7.73
C VAL A 121 -0.54 -9.56 8.14
N ASP A 122 -1.44 -9.80 7.18
CA ASP A 122 -2.88 -9.73 7.38
C ASP A 122 -3.48 -11.14 7.60
N ARG A 123 -4.62 -11.20 8.29
CA ARG A 123 -5.48 -12.39 8.47
C ARG A 123 -6.93 -12.17 8.04
N SER A 124 -7.33 -10.92 7.81
CA SER A 124 -8.67 -10.52 7.40
C SER A 124 -8.86 -10.66 5.89
N ASN A 125 -10.06 -11.05 5.44
CA ASN A 125 -10.45 -11.14 4.02
C ASN A 125 -9.54 -12.05 3.15
N ILE A 126 -8.96 -13.08 3.75
CA ILE A 126 -8.02 -14.00 3.08
C ILE A 126 -8.63 -15.38 2.89
N ALA A 127 -9.08 -16.00 3.98
CA ALA A 127 -9.79 -17.27 3.98
C ALA A 127 -10.98 -17.15 4.95
N GLY A 128 -12.05 -17.90 4.71
CA GLY A 128 -13.27 -17.87 5.54
C GLY A 128 -13.01 -18.22 7.03
N PRO A 129 -14.07 -18.33 7.86
CA PRO A 129 -13.95 -18.48 9.32
C PRO A 129 -13.06 -19.64 9.82
N ALA A 130 -12.85 -20.67 8.99
CA ALA A 130 -12.01 -21.83 9.28
C ALA A 130 -10.57 -21.73 8.74
N GLY A 131 -10.26 -20.70 7.95
CA GLY A 131 -8.97 -20.57 7.29
C GLY A 131 -7.92 -19.96 8.21
N GLU A 132 -6.96 -20.78 8.64
CA GLU A 132 -5.77 -20.31 9.36
C GLU A 132 -4.70 -19.78 8.38
N VAL A 133 -5.08 -18.85 7.50
CA VAL A 133 -4.16 -18.29 6.50
C VAL A 133 -3.67 -16.93 6.93
N ALA A 134 -2.37 -16.71 6.79
CA ALA A 134 -1.73 -15.41 6.90
C ALA A 134 -1.32 -14.91 5.51
N LEU A 135 -1.46 -13.62 5.24
CA LEU A 135 -1.04 -12.98 3.99
C LEU A 135 0.03 -11.92 4.27
N PRO A 136 1.31 -12.28 4.16
CA PRO A 136 2.41 -11.34 4.02
C PRO A 136 2.21 -10.36 2.88
N LEU A 137 2.84 -9.19 3.01
CA LEU A 137 2.95 -8.21 1.93
C LEU A 137 3.65 -8.78 0.68
N PRO A 138 3.47 -8.15 -0.51
CA PRO A 138 4.25 -8.47 -1.70
C PRO A 138 5.75 -8.34 -1.38
N VAL A 139 6.60 -9.16 -2.02
CA VAL A 139 8.06 -9.14 -1.74
C VAL A 139 8.73 -7.85 -2.22
N ASP A 140 8.23 -7.29 -3.32
CA ASP A 140 8.65 -6.00 -3.85
C ASP A 140 7.43 -5.27 -4.44
N PRO A 141 6.67 -4.53 -3.60
CA PRO A 141 5.46 -3.84 -4.04
C PRO A 141 5.71 -2.78 -5.12
N ASP A 142 6.90 -2.15 -5.14
CA ASP A 142 7.29 -1.21 -6.22
C ASP A 142 7.44 -1.99 -7.55
N ALA A 143 8.05 -3.18 -7.53
CA ALA A 143 8.14 -4.01 -8.73
C ALA A 143 6.77 -4.51 -9.20
N SER A 144 5.89 -4.89 -8.29
CA SER A 144 4.50 -5.25 -8.62
C SER A 144 3.76 -4.07 -9.27
N ALA A 145 3.91 -2.87 -8.70
CA ALA A 145 3.35 -1.63 -9.27
C ALA A 145 3.88 -1.37 -10.69
N ARG A 146 5.18 -1.57 -10.92
CA ARG A 146 5.80 -1.41 -12.26
C ARG A 146 5.26 -2.43 -13.27
N ARG A 147 5.11 -3.71 -12.88
CA ARG A 147 4.54 -4.75 -13.76
C ARG A 147 3.10 -4.42 -14.15
N ILE A 148 2.27 -4.07 -13.18
CA ILE A 148 0.87 -3.66 -13.41
C ILE A 148 0.84 -2.44 -14.34
N ARG A 149 1.64 -1.41 -14.03
CA ARG A 149 1.74 -0.20 -14.86
C ARG A 149 2.07 -0.55 -16.30
N ALA A 150 3.16 -1.30 -16.54
CA ALA A 150 3.62 -1.63 -17.88
C ALA A 150 2.56 -2.36 -18.72
N ALA A 151 1.85 -3.32 -18.12
CA ALA A 151 0.77 -4.05 -18.79
C ALA A 151 -0.41 -3.11 -19.14
N LEU A 152 -0.84 -2.28 -18.20
CA LEU A 152 -1.95 -1.32 -18.42
C LEU A 152 -1.58 -0.23 -19.44
N GLN A 153 -0.34 0.25 -19.42
CA GLN A 153 0.17 1.19 -20.42
C GLN A 153 0.21 0.57 -21.81
N THR A 154 0.67 -0.69 -21.93
CA THR A 154 0.68 -1.41 -23.21
C THR A 154 -0.72 -1.57 -23.77
N ALA A 155 -1.71 -1.88 -22.92
CA ALA A 155 -3.09 -2.09 -23.35
C ALA A 155 -3.86 -0.79 -23.66
N SER A 156 -3.56 0.31 -22.97
CA SER A 156 -4.34 1.56 -23.06
C SER A 156 -3.63 2.70 -23.80
N GLY A 157 -2.30 2.66 -23.92
CA GLY A 157 -1.47 3.76 -24.39
C GLY A 157 -1.37 4.95 -23.42
N ALA A 158 -1.99 4.89 -22.24
CA ALA A 158 -2.07 6.03 -21.33
C ALA A 158 -0.89 6.10 -20.36
N GLU A 159 -0.34 7.30 -20.15
CA GLU A 159 0.70 7.55 -19.13
C GLU A 159 0.09 7.68 -17.73
N ILE A 160 0.10 6.59 -16.98
CA ILE A 160 -0.54 6.47 -15.65
C ILE A 160 0.48 6.24 -14.53
N ALA A 161 0.05 6.39 -13.28
CA ALA A 161 0.78 5.93 -12.10
C ALA A 161 0.01 4.80 -11.37
N ILE A 162 0.75 3.95 -10.66
CA ILE A 162 0.22 2.90 -9.80
C ILE A 162 0.69 3.14 -8.37
N VAL A 163 -0.21 3.01 -7.41
CA VAL A 163 0.09 2.97 -5.98
C VAL A 163 -0.41 1.65 -5.43
N VAL A 164 0.46 0.85 -4.80
CA VAL A 164 0.05 -0.31 -4.00
C VAL A 164 -0.12 0.16 -2.57
N SER A 165 -1.32 -0.02 -2.00
CA SER A 165 -1.66 0.48 -0.67
C SER A 165 -1.87 -0.61 0.36
N ASP A 166 -1.53 -0.32 1.62
CA ASP A 166 -1.85 -1.15 2.78
C ASP A 166 -2.41 -0.31 3.92
N THR A 167 -3.13 -0.94 4.85
CA THR A 167 -3.84 -0.25 5.92
C THR A 167 -3.01 -0.22 7.19
N HIS A 168 -2.56 0.97 7.59
CA HIS A 168 -1.65 1.13 8.71
C HIS A 168 -2.28 2.00 9.81
N GLY A 169 -2.04 1.61 11.06
CA GLY A 169 -2.18 2.52 12.19
C GLY A 169 -1.07 3.57 12.18
N ARG A 170 -1.19 4.60 13.03
CA ARG A 170 -0.18 5.68 13.10
C ARG A 170 -0.02 6.21 14.52
N PRO A 171 1.18 6.65 14.92
CA PRO A 171 1.39 7.28 16.22
C PRO A 171 0.44 8.47 16.46
N TRP A 172 0.08 8.67 17.73
CA TRP A 172 -0.68 9.83 18.26
C TRP A 172 -2.12 9.99 17.78
N ARG A 173 -2.62 9.18 16.84
CA ARG A 173 -3.99 9.24 16.34
C ARG A 173 -4.64 7.87 16.34
N LEU A 174 -5.90 7.82 16.76
CA LEU A 174 -6.73 6.63 16.62
C LEU A 174 -7.21 6.49 15.17
N GLY A 175 -7.48 5.24 14.77
CA GLY A 175 -7.92 4.89 13.43
C GLY A 175 -6.78 4.66 12.44
N ALA A 176 -6.95 3.64 11.61
CA ALA A 176 -6.02 3.33 10.52
C ALA A 176 -6.36 4.14 9.27
N VAL A 177 -5.37 4.29 8.39
CA VAL A 177 -5.52 4.87 7.05
C VAL A 177 -4.76 4.01 6.06
N ASN A 178 -5.12 4.10 4.78
CA ASN A 178 -4.34 3.48 3.73
C ASN A 178 -3.09 4.33 3.45
N LEU A 179 -1.94 3.69 3.41
CA LEU A 179 -0.64 4.26 3.07
C LEU A 179 -0.05 3.55 1.85
N ALA A 180 0.83 4.22 1.11
CA ALA A 180 1.51 3.65 -0.03
C ALA A 180 2.67 2.75 0.42
N ILE A 181 2.67 1.50 -0.01
CA ILE A 181 3.77 0.54 0.20
C ILE A 181 4.54 0.21 -1.09
N GLY A 182 3.99 0.59 -2.25
CA GLY A 182 4.62 0.47 -3.56
C GLY A 182 4.15 1.55 -4.52
N VAL A 183 5.01 2.04 -5.41
CA VAL A 183 4.67 3.05 -6.42
C VAL A 183 5.33 2.78 -7.78
N ALA A 184 4.70 3.24 -8.87
CA ALA A 184 5.29 3.29 -10.21
C ALA A 184 4.74 4.47 -11.01
N GLY A 185 5.57 5.11 -11.85
CA GLY A 185 5.15 6.26 -12.67
C GLY A 185 4.95 7.58 -11.89
N MET A 186 5.26 7.60 -10.59
CA MET A 186 5.29 8.80 -9.76
C MET A 186 6.46 8.80 -8.78
N ARG A 187 6.85 10.00 -8.33
CA ARG A 187 7.62 10.17 -7.08
C ARG A 187 6.63 10.21 -5.91
N PRO A 188 6.90 9.51 -4.80
CA PRO A 188 5.93 9.44 -3.70
C PRO A 188 5.86 10.74 -2.88
N LEU A 189 6.96 11.51 -2.86
CA LEU A 189 7.07 12.81 -2.21
C LEU A 189 7.00 13.94 -3.22
N SER A 190 6.15 14.94 -2.95
CA SER A 190 6.20 16.25 -3.60
C SER A 190 7.10 17.18 -2.78
N ASP A 191 8.23 17.55 -3.34
CA ASP A 191 9.19 18.45 -2.69
C ASP A 191 8.88 19.90 -3.09
N LEU A 192 8.33 20.66 -2.15
CA LEU A 192 7.96 22.07 -2.37
C LEU A 192 9.04 23.03 -1.85
N ARG A 193 10.16 22.52 -1.34
CA ARG A 193 11.25 23.36 -0.85
C ARG A 193 11.82 24.21 -1.98
N GLY A 194 12.08 25.48 -1.69
CA GLY A 194 12.52 26.48 -2.67
C GLY A 194 11.37 27.13 -3.44
N GLN A 195 10.13 26.61 -3.38
CA GLN A 195 8.98 27.29 -3.96
C GLN A 195 8.56 28.48 -3.11
N VAL A 196 7.96 29.48 -3.76
CA VAL A 196 7.47 30.71 -3.13
C VAL A 196 5.96 30.59 -2.92
N ASP A 197 5.50 30.83 -1.70
CA ASP A 197 4.08 30.80 -1.38
C ASP A 197 3.34 32.07 -1.85
N ARG A 198 2.03 32.13 -1.57
CA ARG A 198 1.15 33.25 -1.97
C ARG A 198 1.55 34.59 -1.36
N SER A 199 2.34 34.60 -0.30
CA SER A 199 2.79 35.80 0.43
C SER A 199 4.25 36.15 0.13
N GLY A 200 4.91 35.43 -0.79
CA GLY A 200 6.30 35.67 -1.15
C GLY A 200 7.32 34.93 -0.27
N TYR A 201 6.89 34.07 0.66
CA TYR A 201 7.81 33.32 1.51
C TYR A 201 8.31 32.05 0.83
N THR A 202 9.62 31.80 0.91
CA THR A 202 10.24 30.59 0.35
C THR A 202 10.12 29.41 1.31
N LEU A 203 9.44 28.36 0.87
CA LEU A 203 9.27 27.14 1.64
C LEU A 203 10.61 26.45 1.89
N ARG A 204 10.91 26.08 3.14
CA ARG A 204 12.21 25.49 3.53
C ARG A 204 12.17 24.01 3.86
N SER A 205 11.05 23.52 4.38
CA SER A 205 10.91 22.14 4.89
C SER A 205 9.72 21.38 4.30
N THR A 206 8.96 22.00 3.40
CA THR A 206 7.68 21.46 2.93
C THR A 206 7.88 20.32 1.94
N THR A 207 7.67 19.10 2.41
CA THR A 207 7.56 17.89 1.59
C THR A 207 6.20 17.24 1.86
N ILE A 208 5.47 16.89 0.80
CA ILE A 208 4.13 16.31 0.90
C ILE A 208 4.18 14.84 0.47
N ALA A 209 3.64 13.94 1.29
CA ALA A 209 3.51 12.52 0.97
C ALA A 209 2.34 12.28 0.00
N ARG A 210 2.52 12.68 -1.26
CA ARG A 210 1.47 12.66 -2.29
C ARG A 210 0.94 11.24 -2.54
N ALA A 211 1.80 10.23 -2.50
CA ALA A 211 1.36 8.84 -2.62
C ALA A 211 0.46 8.39 -1.45
N ASP A 212 0.75 8.83 -0.21
CA ASP A 212 -0.11 8.53 0.94
C ASP A 212 -1.43 9.31 0.89
N GLU A 213 -1.44 10.56 0.41
CA GLU A 213 -2.68 11.32 0.19
C GLU A 213 -3.62 10.59 -0.78
N LEU A 214 -3.07 10.04 -1.86
CA LEU A 214 -3.81 9.26 -2.86
C LEU A 214 -4.29 7.92 -2.30
N ALA A 215 -3.43 7.20 -1.57
CA ALA A 215 -3.79 5.94 -0.91
C ALA A 215 -4.91 6.14 0.11
N ALA A 216 -4.81 7.16 0.95
CA ALA A 216 -5.82 7.50 1.95
C ALA A 216 -7.15 7.90 1.30
N ALA A 217 -7.13 8.68 0.22
CA ALA A 217 -8.34 9.06 -0.53
C ALA A 217 -9.03 7.84 -1.15
N ALA A 218 -8.27 6.92 -1.76
CA ALA A 218 -8.80 5.65 -2.27
C ALA A 218 -9.43 4.80 -1.16
N GLY A 219 -8.88 4.85 0.06
CA GLY A 219 -9.41 4.16 1.24
C GLY A 219 -10.85 4.50 1.59
N LEU A 220 -11.35 5.68 1.19
CA LEU A 220 -12.75 6.07 1.37
C LEU A 220 -13.72 5.21 0.53
N LEU A 221 -13.24 4.66 -0.59
CA LEU A 221 -14.03 3.83 -1.50
C LEU A 221 -13.70 2.34 -1.35
N SER A 222 -12.42 1.99 -1.22
CA SER A 222 -12.02 0.59 -1.06
C SER A 222 -12.55 -0.02 0.24
N GLY A 223 -12.82 0.84 1.24
CA GLY A 223 -13.25 0.43 2.55
C GLY A 223 -12.22 -0.44 3.26
N GLN A 224 -12.65 -1.09 4.33
CA GLN A 224 -11.81 -1.89 5.22
C GLN A 224 -12.42 -3.24 5.60
N ALA A 225 -13.60 -3.56 5.05
CA ALA A 225 -14.41 -4.71 5.43
C ALA A 225 -14.83 -5.50 4.18
N ALA A 226 -16.12 -5.52 3.86
CA ALA A 226 -16.72 -6.40 2.86
C ALA A 226 -17.05 -5.68 1.54
N GLU A 227 -16.52 -4.49 1.32
CA GLU A 227 -16.87 -3.65 0.17
C GLU A 227 -16.46 -4.29 -1.17
N GLY A 228 -15.38 -5.08 -1.20
CA GLY A 228 -14.98 -5.83 -2.40
C GLY A 228 -14.44 -4.93 -3.52
N LEU A 229 -13.88 -3.77 -3.19
CA LEU A 229 -13.41 -2.75 -4.15
C LEU A 229 -11.89 -2.55 -4.04
N PRO A 230 -11.07 -3.52 -4.47
CA PRO A 230 -9.63 -3.53 -4.21
C PRO A 230 -8.83 -2.56 -5.11
N VAL A 231 -9.47 -1.91 -6.08
CA VAL A 231 -8.82 -0.99 -7.01
C VAL A 231 -9.66 0.28 -7.18
N VAL A 232 -9.02 1.43 -7.02
CA VAL A 232 -9.63 2.75 -7.18
C VAL A 232 -8.84 3.55 -8.22
N LEU A 233 -9.53 4.02 -9.25
CA LEU A 233 -9.01 4.98 -10.21
C LEU A 233 -9.21 6.40 -9.67
N ILE A 234 -8.14 7.18 -9.60
CA ILE A 234 -8.14 8.60 -9.26
C ILE A 234 -7.77 9.40 -10.51
N ARG A 235 -8.66 10.30 -10.93
CA ARG A 235 -8.48 11.17 -12.09
C ARG A 235 -8.40 12.63 -11.69
N GLY A 236 -7.47 13.35 -12.33
CA GLY A 236 -7.28 14.80 -12.14
C GLY A 236 -6.42 15.17 -10.93
N ALA A 237 -5.81 14.20 -10.25
CA ALA A 237 -4.86 14.49 -9.18
C ALA A 237 -3.54 15.05 -9.75
N ASP A 238 -2.98 16.05 -9.08
CA ASP A 238 -1.63 16.52 -9.34
C ASP A 238 -0.61 15.71 -8.53
N TYR A 239 0.45 15.24 -9.17
CA TYR A 239 1.54 14.52 -8.51
C TYR A 239 2.83 14.61 -9.32
N PRO A 240 4.00 14.54 -8.66
CA PRO A 240 5.27 14.55 -9.36
C PRO A 240 5.45 13.25 -10.16
N ARG A 241 5.54 13.36 -11.48
CA ARG A 241 5.88 12.23 -12.37
C ARG A 241 7.34 11.81 -12.19
N GLY A 242 7.61 10.54 -12.44
CA GLY A 242 8.96 9.98 -12.40
C GLY A 242 8.98 8.57 -11.81
N GLU A 243 10.16 8.00 -11.65
CA GLU A 243 10.33 6.69 -11.02
C GLU A 243 10.84 6.89 -9.59
N GLY A 244 9.92 6.87 -8.63
CA GLY A 244 10.25 6.86 -7.20
C GLY A 244 10.12 5.47 -6.59
N ARG A 245 10.50 5.37 -5.32
CA ARG A 245 10.32 4.16 -4.50
C ARG A 245 9.52 4.47 -3.27
N ALA A 246 8.54 3.63 -2.92
CA ALA A 246 7.67 3.91 -1.78
C ALA A 246 8.48 4.12 -0.49
N VAL A 247 9.59 3.37 -0.30
CA VAL A 247 10.47 3.49 0.88
C VAL A 247 11.02 4.91 1.12
N GLU A 248 11.01 5.80 0.12
CA GLU A 248 11.33 7.22 0.29
C GLU A 248 10.38 7.95 1.25
N LEU A 249 9.15 7.44 1.45
CA LEU A 249 8.19 7.93 2.45
C LEU A 249 8.61 7.59 3.88
N GLN A 250 9.35 6.49 4.05
CA GLN A 250 9.83 6.06 5.36
C GLN A 250 10.96 6.97 5.80
N ARG A 251 10.83 7.53 7.00
CA ARG A 251 11.90 8.32 7.59
C ARG A 251 13.12 7.42 7.82
N PRO A 252 14.33 7.85 7.42
CA PRO A 252 15.52 7.05 7.66
C PRO A 252 15.85 7.01 9.17
N PRO A 253 16.47 5.93 9.68
CA PRO A 253 16.65 5.71 11.11
C PRO A 253 17.34 6.86 11.84
N GLU A 254 18.33 7.50 11.22
CA GLU A 254 19.09 8.61 11.81
C GLU A 254 18.27 9.89 11.99
N LYS A 255 17.09 9.98 11.37
CA LYS A 255 16.16 11.11 11.54
C LYS A 255 14.95 10.74 12.40
N ASP A 256 14.77 9.46 12.73
CA ASP A 256 13.57 8.97 13.40
C ASP A 256 13.68 9.01 14.93
N LEU A 257 13.24 10.12 15.50
CA LEU A 257 13.24 10.35 16.96
C LEU A 257 12.29 9.43 17.76
N PHE A 258 11.40 8.68 17.08
CA PHE A 258 10.37 7.88 17.73
C PHE A 258 10.60 6.37 17.62
N ARG A 259 11.63 5.97 16.88
CA ARG A 259 12.02 4.58 16.68
C ARG A 259 12.65 3.99 17.94
#